data_AF-A0A172W3I1-F1
#
_entry.id   AF-A0A172W3I1-F1
#
_cell.length_a   1.000
_cell.length_b   1.000
_cell.length_c   1.000
_cell.angle_alpha   90.00
_cell.angle_beta   90.00
_cell.angle_gamma   90.00
#
_symmetry.space_group_name_H-M   'P 1'
#
loop_
_entity.id
_entity.type
_entity.pdbx_description
1 polymer ?
#
loop_
_entity_poly.entity_id
_entity_poly.type
_entity_poly.pdbx_seq_one_letter_code
_entity_poly.pdbx_strand_id
1 'polypeptide(L)'
;MILKEQEENKENRGSVEFQVVSFTNKIRRLTSHLELHKKDYLSQRGLRKILGKRQRLLAYLSKKNRVRYKELIGQLDIRERKTR
;
A
#
# COMPACT_ATOMS: atom_id res chain seq x y z
N MET A 1 -2.14 -14.11 -10.22
CA MET A 1 -1.82 -15.38 -9.54
C MET A 1 -0.79 -15.23 -8.40
N ILE A 2 -0.54 -14.04 -7.83
CA ILE A 2 0.50 -13.82 -6.78
C ILE A 2 -0.09 -13.30 -5.45
N LEU A 3 -1.38 -12.92 -5.42
CA LEU A 3 -2.01 -12.45 -4.17
C LEU A 3 -2.16 -13.56 -3.11
N LYS A 4 -2.21 -14.84 -3.54
CA LYS A 4 -2.27 -16.00 -2.64
C LYS A 4 -0.92 -16.32 -1.98
N GLU A 5 0.19 -16.16 -2.71
CA GLU A 5 1.53 -16.53 -2.23
C GLU A 5 1.94 -15.79 -0.94
N GLN A 6 1.49 -14.53 -0.79
CA GLN A 6 1.82 -13.70 0.38
C GLN A 6 0.85 -13.92 1.56
N GLU A 7 -0.24 -14.65 1.36
CA GLU A 7 -1.23 -14.97 2.40
C GLU A 7 -0.81 -16.17 3.26
N GLU A 8 0.00 -17.10 2.71
CA GLU A 8 0.34 -18.36 3.37
C GLU A 8 1.48 -18.25 4.40
N ASN A 9 2.33 -17.23 4.34
CA ASN A 9 3.40 -17.08 5.31
C ASN A 9 3.00 -16.21 6.51
N LYS A 10 2.47 -16.85 7.56
CA LYS A 10 2.16 -16.21 8.85
C LYS A 10 3.35 -15.45 9.45
N GLU A 11 4.59 -15.87 9.17
CA GLU A 11 5.83 -15.18 9.59
C GLU A 11 6.03 -13.81 8.91
N ASN A 12 5.51 -13.61 7.69
CA ASN A 12 5.72 -12.38 6.92
C ASN A 12 4.68 -11.28 7.19
N ARG A 13 3.67 -11.52 8.04
CA ARG A 13 2.60 -10.55 8.37
C ARG A 13 3.13 -9.24 8.95
N GLY A 14 4.30 -9.26 9.60
CA GLY A 14 4.95 -8.07 10.16
C GLY A 14 5.81 -7.29 9.15
N SER A 15 6.14 -7.88 8.00
CA SER A 15 7.04 -7.27 7.03
C SER A 15 6.48 -5.97 6.45
N VAL A 16 7.39 -5.06 6.08
CA VAL A 16 7.02 -3.77 5.48
C VAL A 16 6.29 -3.99 4.16
N GLU A 17 6.73 -4.99 3.39
CA GLU A 17 6.16 -5.42 2.12
C GLU A 17 4.70 -5.87 2.29
N PHE A 18 4.44 -6.79 3.21
CA PHE A 18 3.09 -7.29 3.47
C PHE A 18 2.15 -6.16 3.89
N GLN A 19 2.60 -5.24 4.76
CA GLN A 19 1.81 -4.08 5.16
C GLN A 19 1.49 -3.16 3.98
N VAL A 20 2.46 -2.90 3.10
CA VAL A 20 2.25 -2.08 1.88
C VAL A 20 1.26 -2.75 0.93
N VAL A 21 1.35 -4.07 0.73
CA VAL A 21 0.39 -4.84 -0.10
C VAL A 21 -1.02 -4.75 0.51
N SER A 22 -1.16 -5.00 1.82
CA SER A 22 -2.44 -4.92 2.53
C SER A 22 -3.07 -3.53 2.43
N PHE A 23 -2.28 -2.47 2.62
CA PHE A 23 -2.76 -1.10 2.47
C PHE A 23 -3.14 -0.78 1.04
N THR A 24 -2.41 -1.28 0.05
CA THR A 24 -2.73 -1.08 -1.37
C THR A 24 -4.07 -1.72 -1.72
N ASN A 25 -4.33 -2.95 -1.26
CA ASN A 25 -5.62 -3.62 -1.45
C ASN A 25 -6.77 -2.87 -0.76
N LYS A 26 -6.57 -2.37 0.46
CA LYS A 26 -7.56 -1.54 1.17
C LYS A 26 -7.84 -0.23 0.44
N ILE A 27 -6.79 0.46 -0.05
CA ILE A 27 -6.92 1.70 -0.83
C ILE A 27 -7.76 1.44 -2.09
N ARG A 28 -7.46 0.38 -2.85
CA ARG A 28 -8.24 0.04 -4.06
C ARG A 28 -9.72 -0.16 -3.76
N ARG A 29 -10.05 -0.97 -2.74
CA ARG A 29 -11.43 -1.21 -2.31
C ARG A 29 -12.15 0.07 -1.85
N LEU A 30 -11.52 0.87 -1.00
CA LEU A 30 -12.10 2.13 -0.51
C LEU A 30 -12.25 3.16 -1.62
N THR A 31 -11.35 3.19 -2.60
CA THR A 31 -11.43 4.11 -3.74
C THR A 31 -12.68 3.80 -4.56
N SER A 32 -12.91 2.54 -4.95
CA SER A 32 -14.12 2.14 -5.67
C SER A 32 -15.40 2.40 -4.87
N HIS A 33 -15.39 2.19 -3.54
CA HIS A 33 -16.52 2.54 -2.70
C HIS A 33 -16.83 4.04 -2.72
N LEU A 34 -15.80 4.89 -2.65
CA LEU A 34 -15.95 6.34 -2.62
C LEU A 34 -16.33 6.95 -3.99
N GLU A 35 -16.07 6.24 -5.09
CA GLU A 35 -16.56 6.62 -6.42
C GLU A 35 -18.10 6.64 -6.46
N LEU A 36 -18.74 5.65 -5.80
CA LEU A 36 -20.18 5.56 -5.63
C LEU A 36 -20.70 6.48 -4.51
N HIS A 37 -19.97 6.57 -3.40
CA HIS A 37 -20.36 7.30 -2.19
C HIS A 37 -19.51 8.55 -1.95
N LYS A 38 -19.57 9.51 -2.87
CA LYS A 38 -18.72 10.73 -2.86
C LYS A 38 -18.86 11.61 -1.60
N LYS A 39 -19.97 11.50 -0.87
CA LYS A 39 -20.26 12.27 0.36
C LYS A 39 -19.83 11.54 1.65
N ASP A 40 -19.27 10.34 1.57
CA ASP A 40 -18.73 9.66 2.75
C ASP A 40 -17.36 10.24 3.14
N TYR A 41 -17.40 11.37 3.85
CA TYR A 41 -16.20 12.08 4.30
C TYR A 41 -15.44 11.33 5.39
N LEU A 42 -16.10 10.46 6.16
CA LEU A 42 -15.45 9.65 7.18
C LEU A 42 -14.54 8.60 6.54
N SER A 43 -15.05 7.89 5.53
CA SER A 43 -14.26 6.94 4.75
C SER A 43 -13.15 7.62 3.95
N GLN A 44 -13.37 8.81 3.39
CA GLN A 44 -12.31 9.60 2.76
C GLN A 44 -11.18 9.96 3.74
N ARG A 45 -11.52 10.35 4.97
CA ARG A 45 -10.53 10.62 6.03
C ARG A 45 -9.76 9.35 6.38
N GLY A 46 -10.43 8.21 6.48
CA GLY A 46 -9.79 6.90 6.67
C GLY A 46 -8.82 6.54 5.55
N LEU A 47 -9.25 6.72 4.30
CA LEU A 47 -8.43 6.50 3.11
C LEU A 47 -7.15 7.34 3.14
N ARG A 48 -7.27 8.65 3.42
CA ARG A 48 -6.10 9.55 3.55
C ARG A 48 -5.11 9.07 4.60
N LYS A 49 -5.59 8.60 5.76
CA LYS A 49 -4.72 8.04 6.82
C LYS A 49 -3.97 6.79 6.34
N ILE A 50 -4.64 5.89 5.63
CA ILE A 50 -4.04 4.66 5.09
C ILE A 50 -2.98 5.02 4.03
N LEU A 51 -3.28 5.97 3.15
CA LEU A 51 -2.38 6.42 2.10
C LEU A 51 -1.09 7.02 2.68
N GLY A 52 -1.20 7.85 3.71
CA GLY A 52 -0.05 8.38 4.44
C GLY A 52 0.77 7.31 5.20
N LYS A 53 0.12 6.29 5.77
CA LYS A 53 0.83 5.14 6.38
C LYS A 53 1.63 4.36 5.34
N ARG A 54 1.01 4.00 4.21
CA ARG A 54 1.68 3.30 3.09
C ARG A 54 2.88 4.10 2.57
N GLN A 55 2.72 5.41 2.42
CA GLN A 55 3.79 6.27 1.93
C GLN A 55 5.00 6.29 2.89
N ARG A 56 4.77 6.33 4.21
CA ARG A 56 5.86 6.26 5.21
C ARG A 56 6.60 4.92 5.16
N LEU A 57 5.88 3.82 5.01
CA LEU A 57 6.47 2.48 4.87
C LEU A 57 7.32 2.36 3.61
N LEU A 58 6.82 2.86 2.47
CA LEU A 58 7.59 2.90 1.22
C LEU A 58 8.84 3.77 1.33
N ALA A 59 8.76 4.92 2.00
CA ALA A 59 9.91 5.79 2.26
C ALA A 59 10.95 5.09 3.16
N TYR A 60 10.49 4.37 4.20
CA TYR A 60 11.37 3.56 5.04
C TYR A 60 12.06 2.45 4.23
N LEU A 61 11.30 1.71 3.42
CA LEU A 61 11.83 0.63 2.59
C LEU A 61 12.84 1.17 1.57
N SER A 62 12.55 2.31 0.93
CA SER A 62 13.47 2.96 0.00
C SER A 62 14.79 3.36 0.64
N LYS A 63 14.80 3.74 1.92
CA LYS A 63 16.02 4.08 2.66
C LYS A 63 16.81 2.83 3.08
N LYS A 64 16.09 1.76 3.45
CA LYS A 64 16.71 0.52 3.96
C LYS A 64 17.21 -0.39 2.84
N ASN A 65 16.43 -0.56 1.78
CA ASN A 65 16.75 -1.41 0.64
C ASN A 65 16.05 -0.91 -0.62
N ARG A 66 16.83 -0.26 -1.49
CA ARG A 66 16.34 0.34 -2.73
C ARG A 66 15.92 -0.68 -3.79
N VAL A 67 16.53 -1.87 -3.80
CA VAL A 67 16.18 -2.96 -4.74
C VAL A 67 14.79 -3.48 -4.41
N ARG A 68 14.56 -3.87 -3.16
CA ARG A 68 13.23 -4.33 -2.68
C ARG A 68 12.15 -3.27 -2.86
N TYR A 69 12.50 -1.99 -2.65
CA TYR A 69 11.58 -0.89 -2.93
C TYR A 69 11.14 -0.86 -4.39
N LYS A 70 12.09 -0.91 -5.34
CA LYS A 70 11.80 -0.90 -6.78
C LYS A 70 10.95 -2.09 -7.22
N GLU A 71 11.29 -3.29 -6.73
CA GLU A 71 10.52 -4.51 -6.99
C GLU A 71 9.08 -4.37 -6.48
N LEU A 72 8.91 -3.91 -5.23
CA LEU A 72 7.60 -3.78 -4.61
C LEU A 72 6.71 -2.75 -5.31
N ILE A 73 7.24 -1.58 -5.67
CA ILE A 73 6.44 -0.57 -6.39
C ILE A 73 6.10 -1.03 -7.81
N GLY A 74 6.99 -1.76 -8.48
CA GLY A 74 6.73 -2.33 -9.80
C GLY A 74 5.65 -3.41 -9.75
N GLN A 75 5.68 -4.29 -8.75
CA GLN A 75 4.66 -5.32 -8.56
C GLN A 75 3.28 -4.74 -8.22
N LEU A 76 3.23 -3.65 -7.46
CA LEU A 76 1.98 -3.04 -7.00
C LEU A 76 1.44 -1.94 -7.92
N ASP A 77 2.14 -1.65 -9.03
CA ASP A 77 1.85 -0.55 -9.93
C ASP A 77 1.70 0.79 -9.18
N ILE A 78 2.63 1.05 -8.27
CA ILE A 78 2.67 2.28 -7.47
C ILE A 78 3.62 3.25 -8.15
N ARG A 79 3.11 4.43 -8.51
CA ARG A 79 3.95 5.50 -9.07
C ARG A 79 5.07 5.89 -8.11
N GLU A 80 6.30 5.85 -8.62
CA GLU A 80 7.47 6.34 -7.89
C GLU A 80 7.31 7.85 -7.65
N ARG A 81 7.31 8.24 -6.37
CA ARG A 81 7.30 9.66 -6.03
C ARG A 81 8.75 10.13 -6.03
N LYS A 82 9.13 10.96 -7.01
CA LYS A 82 10.42 11.65 -6.98
C LYS A 82 10.47 12.51 -5.71
N THR A 83 11.23 12.08 -4.73
CA THR A 83 11.62 12.94 -3.60
C THR A 83 12.55 13.99 -4.21
N ARG A 84 12.10 15.26 -4.22
CA ARG A 84 12.99 16.41 -4.45
C ARG A 84 13.88 16.60 -3.23
#